data_AF-I0BRT3-F1
#
_entry.id   AF-I0BRT3-F1
#
_cell.length_a   1.000
_cell.length_b   1.000
_cell.length_c   1.000
_cell.angle_alpha   90.00
_cell.angle_beta   90.00
_cell.angle_gamma   90.00
#
_symmetry.space_group_name_H-M   'P 1'
#
loop_
_entity.id
_entity.type
_entity.pdbx_description
1 polymer ?
#
loop_
_entity_poly.entity_id
_entity_poly.type
_entity_poly.pdbx_seq_one_letter_code
_entity_poly.pdbx_strand_id
1 'polypeptide(L)'
;MYTGISMLQVAMILMASVGLMNHVLVIPAVLDTAGRDAWLSALACLPVLLVWTVCLIVIVKRSGGRPLLEWVRERTGRAVSGLLRLVLILYLLLAVFITVKDTVVWAATSYLPETPVLSLALLLLLLCFVAARSGILCIAVMTGILLPVIVVLGWFVAFGNVPNKDYTLLFPLMEEGGAPFARGMILSLGAQAEVVLFVFLQHHIRTSVRWWHLALLVVILVGLTVGPVTGSIAEFGPVESAKQRYPAFEQWKLVNFRDNVERLDFLSIYQWSAGAFIRVSTYYVLLIELLPVKRQRTEDLLLLGLTGMLLALCAVHWPDVLFYEWLKTWYLPGSLIGWGLLTLLLLGIVLFTKRKGGRTRDHARLD
;
A
#
# COMPACT_ATOMS: atom_id res chain seq x y z
N MET A 1 1.42 0.75 27.73
CA MET A 1 -0.05 0.80 27.70
C MET A 1 -0.47 -0.03 26.50
N TYR A 2 -1.06 -1.20 26.70
CA TYR A 2 -1.30 -2.18 25.62
C TYR A 2 -2.59 -1.83 24.87
N THR A 3 -2.50 -1.01 23.83
CA THR A 3 -3.60 -0.67 22.94
C THR A 3 -3.55 -1.55 21.69
N GLY A 4 -4.08 -2.77 21.80
CA GLY A 4 -4.23 -3.64 20.64
C GLY A 4 -5.40 -3.24 19.74
N ILE A 5 -5.36 -3.65 18.48
CA ILE A 5 -6.38 -3.39 17.46
C ILE A 5 -7.01 -4.69 16.96
N SER A 6 -8.15 -4.60 16.30
CA SER A 6 -8.83 -5.75 15.70
C SER A 6 -8.23 -6.12 14.32
N MET A 7 -8.50 -7.34 13.88
CA MET A 7 -8.16 -7.80 12.51
C MET A 7 -8.84 -6.92 11.45
N LEU A 8 -10.07 -6.46 11.71
CA LEU A 8 -10.77 -5.53 10.83
C LEU A 8 -10.02 -4.20 10.72
N GLN A 9 -9.57 -3.63 11.84
CA GLN A 9 -8.78 -2.39 11.83
C GLN A 9 -7.46 -2.54 11.07
N VAL A 10 -6.76 -3.67 11.22
CA VAL A 10 -5.57 -3.95 10.40
C VAL A 10 -5.91 -4.08 8.92
N ALA A 11 -7.00 -4.78 8.58
CA ALA A 11 -7.46 -4.88 7.20
C ALA A 11 -7.78 -3.49 6.62
N MET A 12 -8.46 -2.62 7.39
CA MET A 12 -8.75 -1.25 6.97
C MET A 12 -7.48 -0.41 6.77
N ILE A 13 -6.48 -0.53 7.66
CA ILE A 13 -5.19 0.13 7.49
C ILE A 13 -4.52 -0.34 6.20
N LEU A 14 -4.48 -1.64 5.95
CA LEU A 14 -3.89 -2.20 4.73
C LEU A 14 -4.69 -1.83 3.48
N MET A 15 -6.03 -1.78 3.55
CA MET A 15 -6.88 -1.30 2.46
C MET A 15 -6.58 0.15 2.11
N ALA A 16 -6.43 1.05 3.08
CA ALA A 16 -6.10 2.45 2.79
C ALA A 16 -4.63 2.63 2.35
N SER A 17 -3.70 1.92 2.99
CA SER A 17 -2.27 2.06 2.76
C SER A 17 -1.80 1.37 1.48
N VAL A 18 -2.02 0.07 1.35
CA VAL A 18 -1.68 -0.71 0.14
C VAL A 18 -2.64 -0.35 -0.99
N GLY A 19 -3.89 -0.02 -0.68
CA GLY A 19 -4.84 0.47 -1.68
C GLY A 19 -4.38 1.73 -2.38
N LEU A 20 -3.74 2.70 -1.71
CA LEU A 20 -3.18 3.88 -2.39
C LEU A 20 -2.13 3.46 -3.44
N MET A 21 -1.24 2.53 -3.09
CA MET A 21 -0.24 2.01 -4.01
C MET A 21 -0.89 1.29 -5.22
N ASN A 22 -1.92 0.48 -4.94
CA ASN A 22 -2.64 -0.35 -5.91
C ASN A 22 -3.61 0.41 -6.83
N HIS A 23 -4.21 1.49 -6.32
CA HIS A 23 -5.30 2.23 -6.96
C HIS A 23 -4.82 3.57 -7.54
N VAL A 24 -3.59 4.00 -7.26
CA VAL A 24 -3.07 5.28 -7.75
C VAL A 24 -1.72 5.10 -8.41
N LEU A 25 -0.71 4.70 -7.63
CA LEU A 25 0.69 4.74 -8.07
C LEU A 25 1.01 3.70 -9.15
N VAL A 26 0.46 2.48 -9.04
CA VAL A 26 0.80 1.37 -9.95
C VAL A 26 0.07 1.44 -11.29
N ILE A 27 -1.13 2.04 -11.33
CA ILE A 27 -2.02 2.03 -12.49
C ILE A 27 -1.35 2.55 -13.77
N PRO A 28 -0.71 3.74 -13.80
CA PRO A 28 -0.09 4.23 -15.02
C PRO A 28 0.98 3.24 -15.53
N ALA A 29 1.77 2.65 -14.64
CA ALA A 29 2.81 1.69 -15.00
C ALA A 29 2.25 0.41 -15.62
N VAL A 30 1.10 -0.08 -15.16
CA VAL A 30 0.46 -1.29 -15.70
C VAL A 30 -0.23 -1.00 -17.04
N LEU A 31 -0.92 0.14 -17.17
CA LEU A 31 -1.53 0.57 -18.44
C LEU A 31 -0.48 0.82 -19.52
N ASP A 32 0.59 1.54 -19.19
CA ASP A 32 1.71 1.84 -20.09
C ASP A 32 2.48 0.56 -20.51
N THR A 33 2.50 -0.48 -19.67
CA THR A 33 3.21 -1.73 -19.98
C THR A 33 2.37 -2.76 -20.71
N ALA A 34 1.10 -2.93 -20.33
CA ALA A 34 0.24 -4.00 -20.80
C ALA A 34 -0.91 -3.51 -21.69
N GLY A 35 -1.04 -2.19 -21.88
CA GLY A 35 -2.07 -1.57 -22.72
C GLY A 35 -3.46 -2.07 -22.34
N ARG A 36 -4.17 -2.62 -23.33
CA ARG A 36 -5.51 -3.18 -23.14
C ARG A 36 -5.56 -4.33 -22.13
N ASP A 37 -4.51 -5.15 -22.06
CA ASP A 37 -4.48 -6.33 -21.17
C ASP A 37 -4.05 -5.99 -19.73
N ALA A 38 -3.91 -4.69 -19.40
CA ALA A 38 -3.56 -4.23 -18.07
C ALA A 38 -4.53 -4.74 -16.99
N TRP A 39 -5.84 -4.75 -17.26
CA TRP A 39 -6.83 -5.23 -16.29
C TRP A 39 -6.71 -6.73 -16.05
N LEU A 40 -6.45 -7.50 -17.10
CA LEU A 40 -6.25 -8.94 -17.02
C LEU A 40 -4.96 -9.25 -16.26
N SER A 41 -3.91 -8.46 -16.48
CA SER A 41 -2.63 -8.54 -15.76
C SER A 41 -2.81 -8.33 -14.25
N ALA A 42 -3.60 -7.33 -13.87
CA ALA A 42 -3.95 -7.08 -12.47
C ALA A 42 -4.81 -8.20 -11.88
N LEU A 43 -5.80 -8.70 -12.63
CA LEU A 43 -6.67 -9.79 -12.20
C LEU A 43 -5.90 -11.11 -12.02
N ALA A 44 -4.95 -11.41 -12.91
CA ALA A 44 -4.11 -12.61 -12.86
C ALA A 44 -3.19 -12.66 -11.63
N CYS A 45 -3.01 -11.54 -10.91
CA CYS A 45 -2.32 -11.52 -9.62
C CYS A 45 -3.08 -12.28 -8.53
N LEU A 46 -4.41 -12.37 -8.61
CA LEU A 46 -5.26 -12.94 -7.57
C LEU A 46 -4.87 -14.38 -7.15
N PRO A 47 -4.73 -15.37 -8.06
CA PRO A 47 -4.33 -16.72 -7.66
C PRO A 47 -2.95 -16.73 -6.97
N VAL A 48 -1.99 -15.93 -7.45
CA VAL A 48 -0.65 -15.84 -6.85
C VAL A 48 -0.73 -15.29 -5.43
N LEU A 49 -1.51 -14.23 -5.21
CA LEU A 49 -1.66 -13.59 -3.91
C LEU A 49 -2.48 -14.43 -2.92
N LEU A 50 -3.43 -15.24 -3.40
CA LEU A 50 -4.14 -16.22 -2.56
C LEU A 50 -3.20 -17.31 -2.06
N VAL A 51 -2.31 -17.82 -2.91
CA VAL A 51 -1.26 -18.76 -2.48
C VAL A 51 -0.30 -18.08 -1.50
N TRP A 52 0.15 -16.85 -1.80
CA TRP A 52 1.03 -16.08 -0.92
C TRP A 52 0.39 -15.84 0.46
N THR A 53 -0.91 -15.58 0.51
CA THR A 53 -1.67 -15.42 1.74
C THR A 53 -1.56 -16.64 2.67
N VAL A 54 -1.58 -17.85 2.12
CA VAL A 54 -1.38 -19.08 2.91
C VAL A 54 -0.01 -19.07 3.58
N CYS A 55 1.04 -18.66 2.86
CA CYS A 55 2.39 -18.52 3.41
C CYS A 55 2.43 -17.52 4.58
N LEU A 56 1.77 -16.36 4.45
CA LEU A 56 1.72 -15.35 5.50
C LEU A 56 1.01 -15.86 6.75
N ILE A 57 -0.10 -16.58 6.59
CA ILE A 57 -0.83 -17.18 7.70
C ILE A 57 0.02 -18.23 8.42
N VAL A 58 0.78 -19.04 7.69
CA VAL A 58 1.72 -20.01 8.29
C VAL A 58 2.77 -19.29 9.14
N ILE A 59 3.37 -18.21 8.63
CA ILE A 59 4.35 -17.40 9.36
C ILE A 59 3.75 -16.82 10.64
N VAL A 60 2.57 -16.20 10.55
CA VAL A 60 1.88 -15.57 11.70
C VAL A 60 1.49 -16.60 12.77
N LYS A 61 0.98 -17.77 12.37
CA LYS A 61 0.68 -18.85 13.34
C LYS A 61 1.94 -19.36 14.05
N ARG A 62 3.10 -19.35 13.37
CA ARG A 62 4.38 -19.83 13.89
C ARG A 62 5.13 -18.80 14.73
N SER A 63 4.91 -17.51 14.46
CA SER A 63 5.43 -16.41 15.30
C SER A 63 4.72 -16.37 16.65
N GLY A 64 3.44 -16.75 16.69
CA GLY A 64 2.62 -16.85 17.90
C GLY A 64 2.23 -15.49 18.47
N GLY A 65 1.92 -14.52 17.60
CA GLY A 65 1.51 -13.16 18.02
C GLY A 65 2.64 -12.26 18.50
N ARG A 66 3.90 -12.72 18.42
CA ARG A 66 5.08 -11.92 18.79
C ARG A 66 5.52 -10.99 17.66
N PRO A 67 6.21 -9.87 17.97
CA PRO A 67 6.84 -9.04 16.96
C PRO A 67 7.77 -9.88 16.08
N LEU A 68 7.62 -9.75 14.75
CA LEU A 68 8.23 -10.67 13.80
C LEU A 68 9.75 -10.74 13.93
N LEU A 69 10.43 -9.58 14.02
CA LEU A 69 11.88 -9.55 14.08
C LEU A 69 12.46 -10.02 15.42
N GLU A 70 11.69 -9.94 16.50
CA GLU A 70 12.05 -10.56 17.78
C GLU A 70 11.98 -12.08 17.67
N TRP A 71 10.88 -12.59 17.08
CA TRP A 71 10.75 -14.01 16.78
C TRP A 71 11.91 -14.50 15.89
N VAL A 72 12.24 -13.78 14.82
CA VAL A 72 13.41 -14.14 13.98
C VAL A 72 14.69 -14.13 14.79
N ARG A 73 14.94 -13.09 15.61
CA ARG A 73 16.15 -13.00 16.45
C ARG A 73 16.35 -14.20 17.36
N GLU A 74 15.27 -14.69 17.98
CA GLU A 74 15.33 -15.87 18.84
C GLU A 74 15.66 -17.17 18.08
N ARG A 75 15.33 -17.23 16.78
CA ARG A 75 15.51 -18.44 15.97
C ARG A 75 16.83 -18.46 15.21
N THR A 76 17.29 -17.31 14.73
CA THR A 76 18.45 -17.19 13.84
C THR A 76 19.59 -16.37 14.43
N GLY A 77 19.41 -15.78 15.62
CA GLY A 77 20.38 -14.91 16.25
C GLY A 77 20.34 -13.45 15.78
N ARG A 78 21.25 -12.64 16.32
CA ARG A 78 21.25 -11.17 16.16
C ARG A 78 21.64 -10.72 14.76
N ALA A 79 22.53 -11.43 14.08
CA ALA A 79 23.04 -11.03 12.76
C ALA A 79 21.93 -11.02 11.71
N VAL A 80 21.21 -12.14 11.55
CA VAL A 80 20.12 -12.27 10.56
C VAL A 80 18.97 -11.31 10.88
N SER A 81 18.54 -11.23 12.15
CA SER A 81 17.48 -10.29 12.54
C SER A 81 17.90 -8.82 12.36
N GLY A 82 19.17 -8.50 12.62
CA GLY A 82 19.73 -7.17 12.40
C GLY A 82 19.77 -6.78 10.92
N LEU A 83 20.19 -7.69 10.04
CA LEU A 83 20.16 -7.47 8.60
C LEU A 83 18.73 -7.25 8.08
N LEU A 84 17.78 -8.08 8.49
CA LEU A 84 16.38 -7.91 8.09
C LEU A 84 15.77 -6.61 8.60
N ARG A 85 16.13 -6.21 9.83
CA ARG A 85 15.74 -4.91 10.39
C ARG A 85 16.26 -3.76 9.53
N LEU A 86 17.54 -3.79 9.14
CA LEU A 86 18.13 -2.77 8.29
C LEU A 86 17.44 -2.69 6.92
N VAL A 87 17.27 -3.84 6.25
CA VAL A 87 16.60 -3.90 4.93
C VAL A 87 15.18 -3.35 5.01
N LEU A 88 14.42 -3.72 6.05
CA LEU A 88 13.06 -3.24 6.24
C LEU A 88 13.00 -1.74 6.54
N ILE A 89 13.93 -1.21 7.35
CA ILE A 89 14.03 0.24 7.58
C ILE A 89 14.27 0.96 6.25
N LEU A 90 15.22 0.51 5.44
CA LEU A 90 15.53 1.13 4.15
C LEU A 90 14.31 1.07 3.20
N TYR A 91 13.62 -0.07 3.14
CA TYR A 91 12.40 -0.20 2.34
C TYR A 91 11.31 0.76 2.81
N LEU A 92 11.01 0.80 4.11
CA LEU A 92 9.95 1.65 4.66
C LEU A 92 10.26 3.14 4.44
N LEU A 93 11.53 3.55 4.61
CA LEU A 93 11.96 4.92 4.31
C LEU A 93 11.75 5.27 2.84
N LEU A 94 12.15 4.38 1.94
CA LEU A 94 11.97 4.56 0.50
C LEU A 94 10.49 4.66 0.13
N ALA A 95 9.66 3.78 0.69
CA ALA A 95 8.23 3.76 0.41
C ALA A 95 7.50 5.00 0.98
N VAL A 96 7.92 5.52 2.15
CA VAL A 96 7.44 6.81 2.65
C VAL A 96 7.85 7.93 1.71
N PHE A 97 9.12 7.99 1.30
CA PHE A 97 9.61 9.00 0.37
C PHE A 97 8.81 9.01 -0.94
N ILE A 98 8.61 7.85 -1.57
CA ILE A 98 7.82 7.69 -2.79
C ILE A 98 6.40 8.21 -2.59
N THR A 99 5.75 7.78 -1.50
CA THR A 99 4.36 8.17 -1.20
C THR A 99 4.25 9.68 -1.03
N VAL A 100 5.13 10.28 -0.25
CA VAL A 100 5.11 11.73 0.02
C VAL A 100 5.39 12.47 -1.27
N LYS A 101 6.47 12.15 -1.99
CA LYS A 101 6.89 12.80 -3.23
C LYS A 101 5.78 12.76 -4.29
N ASP A 102 5.21 11.59 -4.55
CA ASP A 102 4.15 11.42 -5.55
C ASP A 102 2.89 12.22 -5.16
N THR A 103 2.46 12.13 -3.89
CA THR A 103 1.29 12.88 -3.38
C THR A 103 1.46 14.39 -3.52
N VAL A 104 2.62 14.94 -3.12
CA VAL A 104 2.83 16.40 -3.15
C VAL A 104 3.08 16.94 -4.55
N VAL A 105 3.72 16.15 -5.43
CA VAL A 105 3.89 16.51 -6.84
C VAL A 105 2.53 16.50 -7.54
N TRP A 106 1.74 15.43 -7.37
CA TRP A 106 0.37 15.37 -7.88
C TRP A 106 -0.48 16.56 -7.41
N ALA A 107 -0.39 16.90 -6.13
CA ALA A 107 -1.13 18.01 -5.56
C ALA A 107 -0.75 19.36 -6.17
N ALA A 108 0.56 19.61 -6.30
CA ALA A 108 1.07 20.82 -6.92
C ALA A 108 0.72 20.90 -8.40
N THR A 109 0.72 19.79 -9.14
CA THR A 109 0.40 19.81 -10.58
C THR A 109 -1.09 19.83 -10.90
N SER A 110 -1.94 19.34 -10.00
CA SER A 110 -3.36 19.14 -10.29
C SER A 110 -4.28 20.23 -9.72
N TYR A 111 -4.00 20.77 -8.53
CA TYR A 111 -4.93 21.72 -7.87
C TYR A 111 -4.28 22.82 -7.02
N LEU A 112 -3.00 22.71 -6.64
CA LEU A 112 -2.26 23.76 -5.91
C LEU A 112 -0.96 24.19 -6.62
N PRO A 113 -1.02 24.66 -7.88
CA PRO A 113 0.17 25.03 -8.67
C PRO A 113 0.99 26.16 -8.06
N GLU A 114 0.34 27.08 -7.34
CA GLU A 114 0.99 28.20 -6.69
C GLU A 114 1.58 27.83 -5.31
N THR A 115 1.36 26.60 -4.82
CA THR A 115 1.86 26.18 -3.50
C THR A 115 3.18 25.43 -3.63
N PRO A 116 4.25 25.85 -2.93
CA PRO A 116 5.51 25.13 -2.95
C PRO A 116 5.36 23.68 -2.47
N VAL A 117 5.95 22.75 -3.23
CA VAL A 117 5.97 21.31 -2.92
C VAL A 117 6.43 21.02 -1.49
N LEU A 118 7.41 21.80 -1.00
CA LEU A 118 7.94 21.64 0.36
C LEU A 118 6.91 22.00 1.44
N SER A 119 6.04 22.99 1.21
CA SER A 119 4.96 23.36 2.13
C SER A 119 3.92 22.24 2.23
N LEU A 120 3.57 21.62 1.10
CA LEU A 120 2.66 20.47 1.05
C LEU A 120 3.27 19.26 1.78
N ALA A 121 4.56 18.99 1.54
CA ALA A 121 5.29 17.91 2.22
C ALA A 121 5.35 18.15 3.74
N LEU A 122 5.64 19.38 4.16
CA LEU A 122 5.69 19.73 5.59
C LEU A 122 4.36 19.50 6.28
N LEU A 123 3.26 19.95 5.66
CA LEU A 123 1.92 19.76 6.23
C LEU A 123 1.58 18.26 6.35
N LEU A 124 1.77 17.49 5.29
CA LEU A 124 1.49 16.04 5.29
C LEU A 124 2.34 15.32 6.34
N LEU A 125 3.64 15.58 6.38
CA LEU A 125 4.58 14.91 7.28
C LEU A 125 4.33 15.28 8.74
N LEU A 126 3.97 16.53 9.06
CA LEU A 126 3.60 16.94 10.42
C LEU A 126 2.32 16.25 10.90
N LEU A 127 1.31 16.14 10.05
CA LEU A 127 0.09 15.38 10.37
C LEU A 127 0.41 13.91 10.65
N CYS A 128 1.23 13.29 9.79
CA CYS A 128 1.65 11.90 9.97
C CYS A 128 2.51 11.70 11.22
N PHE A 129 3.38 12.68 11.55
CA PHE A 129 4.16 12.69 12.79
C PHE A 129 3.25 12.67 14.01
N VAL A 130 2.24 13.54 14.08
CA VAL A 130 1.31 13.61 15.21
C VAL A 130 0.52 12.29 15.36
N ALA A 131 0.04 11.75 14.24
CA ALA A 131 -0.68 10.47 14.24
C ALA A 131 0.21 9.29 14.68
N ALA A 132 1.44 9.20 14.16
CA ALA A 132 2.39 8.14 14.50
C ALA A 132 2.83 8.23 15.98
N ARG A 133 3.05 9.44 16.49
CA ARG A 133 3.33 9.69 17.92
C ARG A 133 2.18 9.21 18.82
N SER A 134 0.94 9.26 18.33
CA SER A 134 -0.24 8.78 19.04
C SER A 134 -0.41 7.24 18.95
N GLY A 135 0.41 6.56 18.14
CA GLY A 135 0.47 5.11 18.03
C GLY A 135 -0.58 4.48 17.09
N ILE A 136 -0.45 3.17 16.91
CA ILE A 136 -1.24 2.41 15.91
C ILE A 136 -2.75 2.44 16.16
N LEU A 137 -3.20 2.52 17.43
CA LEU A 137 -4.63 2.62 17.75
C LEU A 137 -5.23 3.93 17.22
N CYS A 138 -4.51 5.06 17.35
CA CYS A 138 -4.96 6.33 16.79
C CYS A 138 -5.14 6.21 15.28
N ILE A 139 -4.15 5.64 14.58
CA ILE A 139 -4.20 5.42 13.13
C ILE A 139 -5.36 4.50 12.75
N ALA A 140 -5.61 3.43 13.51
CA ALA A 140 -6.71 2.51 13.29
C ALA A 140 -8.08 3.19 13.44
N VAL A 141 -8.26 4.06 14.44
CA VAL A 141 -9.48 4.84 14.65
C VAL A 141 -9.67 5.85 13.52
N MET A 142 -8.62 6.59 13.15
CA MET A 142 -8.66 7.54 12.04
C MET A 142 -8.97 6.84 10.72
N THR A 143 -8.37 5.68 10.46
CA THR A 143 -8.69 4.87 9.28
C THR A 143 -10.14 4.41 9.29
N GLY A 144 -10.67 4.03 10.46
CA GLY A 144 -12.07 3.69 10.66
C GLY A 144 -13.05 4.78 10.25
N ILE A 145 -12.66 6.05 10.41
CA ILE A 145 -13.44 7.23 10.02
C ILE A 145 -13.22 7.57 8.53
N LEU A 146 -11.96 7.54 8.08
CA LEU A 146 -11.59 8.04 6.76
C LEU A 146 -11.98 7.06 5.64
N LEU A 147 -11.71 5.76 5.83
CA LEU A 147 -11.85 4.73 4.80
C LEU A 147 -13.29 4.56 4.28
N PRO A 148 -14.36 4.58 5.11
CA PRO A 148 -15.73 4.49 4.59
C PRO A 148 -16.04 5.57 3.56
N VAL A 149 -15.59 6.80 3.78
CA VAL A 149 -15.76 7.91 2.83
C VAL A 149 -14.93 7.64 1.57
N ILE A 150 -13.68 7.14 1.70
CA ILE A 150 -12.86 6.75 0.54
C ILE A 150 -13.60 5.73 -0.34
N VAL A 151 -14.20 4.72 0.29
CA VAL A 151 -14.93 3.64 -0.40
C VAL A 151 -16.19 4.18 -1.09
N VAL A 152 -16.99 5.01 -0.40
CA VAL A 152 -18.19 5.62 -0.99
C VAL A 152 -17.83 6.49 -2.20
N LEU A 153 -16.79 7.32 -2.09
CA LEU A 153 -16.32 8.15 -3.18
C LEU A 153 -15.77 7.31 -4.36
N GLY A 154 -15.11 6.18 -4.07
CA GLY A 154 -14.64 5.24 -5.09
C GLY A 154 -15.77 4.62 -5.90
N TRP A 155 -16.84 4.19 -5.23
CA TRP A 155 -18.05 3.71 -5.93
C TRP A 155 -18.79 4.83 -6.65
N PHE A 156 -18.81 6.03 -6.08
CA PHE A 156 -19.41 7.20 -6.70
C PHE A 156 -18.75 7.54 -8.05
N VAL A 157 -17.42 7.64 -8.13
CA VAL A 157 -16.74 7.87 -9.42
C VAL A 157 -16.95 6.69 -10.38
N ALA A 158 -16.88 5.45 -9.88
CA ALA A 158 -17.05 4.26 -10.71
C ALA A 158 -18.43 4.17 -11.37
N PHE A 159 -19.50 4.46 -10.63
CA PHE A 159 -20.87 4.40 -11.14
C PHE A 159 -21.31 5.70 -11.82
N GLY A 160 -20.82 6.85 -11.37
CA GLY A 160 -21.10 8.16 -11.99
C GLY A 160 -20.64 8.22 -13.44
N ASN A 161 -19.57 7.50 -13.79
CA ASN A 161 -19.06 7.43 -15.15
C ASN A 161 -19.64 6.30 -16.01
N VAL A 162 -20.62 5.52 -15.54
CA VAL A 162 -21.23 4.45 -16.37
C VAL A 162 -21.65 4.93 -17.77
N PRO A 163 -22.23 6.14 -17.96
CA PRO A 163 -22.56 6.63 -19.31
C PRO A 163 -21.34 6.85 -20.22
N ASN A 164 -20.15 7.04 -19.66
CA ASN A 164 -18.90 7.28 -20.37
C ASN A 164 -18.11 5.98 -20.66
N LYS A 165 -18.60 4.82 -20.21
CA LYS A 165 -17.86 3.55 -20.27
C LYS A 165 -18.29 2.68 -21.44
N ASP A 166 -17.37 2.46 -22.36
CA ASP A 166 -17.48 1.42 -23.37
C ASP A 166 -16.58 0.22 -23.02
N TYR A 167 -17.17 -0.81 -22.41
CA TYR A 167 -16.46 -2.02 -22.03
C TYR A 167 -16.05 -2.91 -23.22
N THR A 168 -16.51 -2.63 -24.44
CA THR A 168 -16.03 -3.34 -25.64
C THR A 168 -14.55 -3.08 -25.87
N LEU A 169 -14.03 -1.93 -25.41
CA LEU A 169 -12.63 -1.54 -25.48
C LEU A 169 -11.68 -2.41 -24.65
N LEU A 170 -12.21 -3.30 -23.79
CA LEU A 170 -11.42 -4.33 -23.08
C LEU A 170 -11.01 -5.51 -23.98
N PHE A 171 -11.59 -5.61 -25.19
CA PHE A 171 -11.35 -6.67 -26.15
C PHE A 171 -10.76 -6.12 -27.47
N PRO A 172 -10.10 -6.97 -28.29
CA PRO A 172 -9.70 -8.36 -28.02
C PRO A 172 -8.57 -8.47 -26.98
N LEU A 173 -8.47 -9.64 -26.34
CA LEU A 173 -7.41 -9.96 -25.36
C LEU A 173 -6.13 -10.39 -26.07
N MET A 174 -4.99 -10.03 -25.49
CA MET A 174 -3.65 -10.45 -25.92
C MET A 174 -3.33 -10.08 -27.38
N GLU A 175 -3.82 -8.94 -27.86
CA GLU A 175 -3.55 -8.46 -29.22
C GLU A 175 -2.04 -8.26 -29.46
N GLU A 176 -1.32 -7.80 -28.45
CA GLU A 176 0.14 -7.60 -28.48
C GLU A 176 0.93 -8.81 -27.95
N GLY A 177 0.25 -9.95 -27.76
CA GLY A 177 0.81 -11.20 -27.24
C GLY A 177 0.91 -11.27 -25.71
N GLY A 178 1.47 -12.37 -25.20
CA GLY A 178 1.49 -12.64 -23.75
C GLY A 178 2.59 -11.92 -22.95
N ALA A 179 3.58 -11.32 -23.62
CA ALA A 179 4.71 -10.69 -22.93
C ALA A 179 4.36 -9.37 -22.23
N PRO A 180 3.61 -8.43 -22.86
CA PRO A 180 3.10 -7.23 -22.18
C PRO A 180 2.24 -7.59 -20.97
N PHE A 181 1.33 -8.56 -21.12
CA PHE A 181 0.51 -9.10 -20.02
C PHE A 181 1.35 -9.60 -18.84
N ALA A 182 2.36 -10.45 -19.08
CA ALA A 182 3.21 -10.98 -18.03
C ALA A 182 4.02 -9.89 -17.32
N ARG A 183 4.50 -8.88 -18.06
CA ARG A 183 5.21 -7.72 -17.50
C ARG A 183 4.28 -6.86 -16.65
N GLY A 184 3.06 -6.58 -17.12
CA GLY A 184 2.03 -5.88 -16.35
C GLY A 184 1.66 -6.61 -15.05
N MET A 185 1.63 -7.95 -15.09
CA MET A 185 1.38 -8.78 -13.91
C MET A 185 2.52 -8.66 -12.89
N ILE A 186 3.79 -8.62 -13.32
CA ILE A 186 4.94 -8.40 -12.44
C ILE A 186 4.86 -7.04 -11.75
N LEU A 187 4.54 -5.97 -12.50
CA LEU A 187 4.39 -4.62 -11.93
C LEU A 187 3.25 -4.56 -10.92
N SER A 188 2.10 -5.16 -11.27
CA SER A 188 0.94 -5.28 -10.39
C SER A 188 1.28 -6.06 -9.12
N LEU A 189 1.93 -7.22 -9.23
CA LEU A 189 2.39 -7.99 -8.07
C LEU A 189 3.37 -7.21 -7.20
N GLY A 190 4.23 -6.37 -7.79
CA GLY A 190 5.16 -5.49 -7.07
C GLY A 190 4.47 -4.50 -6.13
N ALA A 191 3.37 -3.90 -6.58
CA ALA A 191 2.52 -3.06 -5.73
C ALA A 191 1.79 -3.89 -4.67
N GLN A 192 1.19 -5.01 -5.07
CA GLN A 192 0.37 -5.84 -4.18
C GLN A 192 1.19 -6.65 -3.15
N ALA A 193 2.48 -6.83 -3.37
CA ALA A 193 3.38 -7.55 -2.46
C ALA A 193 3.47 -6.90 -1.07
N GLU A 194 3.10 -5.63 -0.94
CA GLU A 194 3.03 -4.95 0.36
C GLU A 194 1.98 -5.53 1.31
N VAL A 195 1.10 -6.44 0.85
CA VAL A 195 0.26 -7.26 1.73
C VAL A 195 1.08 -8.01 2.81
N VAL A 196 2.37 -8.26 2.56
CA VAL A 196 3.31 -8.83 3.54
C VAL A 196 3.45 -7.96 4.80
N LEU A 197 3.17 -6.65 4.73
CA LEU A 197 3.14 -5.75 5.90
C LEU A 197 2.17 -6.23 7.00
N PHE A 198 1.17 -7.02 6.64
CA PHE A 198 0.31 -7.71 7.60
C PHE A 198 1.12 -8.45 8.68
N VAL A 199 2.21 -9.13 8.30
CA VAL A 199 3.04 -9.92 9.23
C VAL A 199 3.76 -9.02 10.24
N PHE A 200 4.00 -7.75 9.91
CA PHE A 200 4.58 -6.77 10.82
C PHE A 200 3.53 -6.18 11.76
N LEU A 201 2.28 -6.04 11.31
CA LEU A 201 1.18 -5.54 12.12
C LEU A 201 0.51 -6.60 13.03
N GLN A 202 0.72 -7.89 12.77
CA GLN A 202 0.01 -8.98 13.48
C GLN A 202 0.16 -8.97 15.00
N HIS A 203 1.27 -8.47 15.54
CA HIS A 203 1.51 -8.42 16.99
C HIS A 203 0.62 -7.38 17.72
N HIS A 204 0.02 -6.46 16.97
CA HIS A 204 -0.98 -5.52 17.49
C HIS A 204 -2.39 -6.12 17.54
N ILE A 205 -2.63 -7.25 16.86
CA ILE A 205 -3.97 -7.83 16.70
C ILE A 205 -4.39 -8.58 17.97
N ARG A 206 -5.59 -8.28 18.48
CA ARG A 206 -6.18 -8.94 19.67
C ARG A 206 -7.37 -9.85 19.38
N THR A 207 -7.86 -9.83 18.16
CA THR A 207 -8.95 -10.71 17.70
C THR A 207 -8.39 -11.91 16.92
N SER A 208 -9.22 -12.91 16.63
CA SER A 208 -8.79 -14.09 15.86
C SER A 208 -8.35 -13.73 14.45
N VAL A 209 -7.19 -14.23 14.03
CA VAL A 209 -6.70 -14.15 12.64
C VAL A 209 -7.01 -15.47 11.94
N ARG A 210 -8.00 -15.44 11.04
CA ARG A 210 -8.35 -16.58 10.16
C ARG A 210 -7.89 -16.31 8.72
N TRP A 211 -7.60 -17.37 7.97
CA TRP A 211 -7.07 -17.27 6.60
C TRP A 211 -7.98 -16.47 5.65
N TRP A 212 -9.30 -16.60 5.81
CA TRP A 212 -10.27 -15.94 4.94
C TRP A 212 -10.26 -14.42 5.08
N HIS A 213 -9.87 -13.86 6.24
CA HIS A 213 -9.75 -12.40 6.39
C HIS A 213 -8.70 -11.85 5.43
N LEU A 214 -7.58 -12.57 5.30
CA LEU A 214 -6.47 -12.17 4.45
C LEU A 214 -6.77 -12.45 2.98
N ALA A 215 -7.49 -13.55 2.69
CA ALA A 215 -7.99 -13.82 1.34
C ALA A 215 -8.96 -12.73 0.87
N LEU A 216 -9.91 -12.31 1.73
CA LEU A 216 -10.84 -11.22 1.43
C LEU A 216 -10.09 -9.89 1.21
N LEU A 217 -9.09 -9.59 2.06
CA LEU A 217 -8.25 -8.41 1.89
C LEU A 217 -7.55 -8.43 0.53
N VAL A 218 -6.96 -9.56 0.11
CA VAL A 218 -6.32 -9.69 -1.20
C VAL A 218 -7.33 -9.50 -2.34
N VAL A 219 -8.52 -10.08 -2.26
CA VAL A 219 -9.57 -9.89 -3.27
C VAL A 219 -9.92 -8.40 -3.42
N ILE A 220 -10.06 -7.69 -2.30
CA ILE A 220 -10.33 -6.25 -2.30
C ILE A 220 -9.15 -5.48 -2.89
N LEU A 221 -7.91 -5.78 -2.49
CA LEU A 221 -6.70 -5.11 -2.98
C LEU A 221 -6.49 -5.30 -4.49
N VAL A 222 -6.80 -6.49 -5.04
CA VAL A 222 -6.80 -6.75 -6.49
C VAL A 222 -7.91 -5.94 -7.15
N GLY A 223 -9.13 -5.95 -6.57
CA GLY A 223 -10.26 -5.16 -7.07
C GLY A 223 -9.98 -3.66 -7.14
N LEU A 224 -9.23 -3.12 -6.18
CA LEU A 224 -8.78 -1.71 -6.16
C LEU A 224 -7.81 -1.36 -7.30
N THR A 225 -7.16 -2.34 -7.93
CA THR A 225 -6.40 -2.12 -9.17
C THR A 225 -7.27 -2.38 -10.41
N VAL A 226 -8.00 -3.51 -10.44
CA VAL A 226 -8.80 -3.92 -11.59
C VAL A 226 -9.91 -2.91 -11.91
N GLY A 227 -10.61 -2.40 -10.91
CA GLY A 227 -11.74 -1.47 -11.10
C GLY A 227 -11.31 -0.19 -11.85
N PRO A 228 -10.34 0.57 -11.33
CA PRO A 228 -9.83 1.76 -12.03
C PRO A 228 -9.16 1.44 -13.36
N VAL A 229 -8.38 0.36 -13.49
CA VAL A 229 -7.74 0.01 -14.78
C VAL A 229 -8.79 -0.27 -15.85
N THR A 230 -9.82 -1.06 -15.53
CA THR A 230 -10.94 -1.29 -16.46
C THR A 230 -11.72 0.00 -16.74
N GLY A 231 -11.94 0.84 -15.72
CA GLY A 231 -12.55 2.15 -15.87
C GLY A 231 -11.79 3.05 -16.84
N SER A 232 -10.48 3.17 -16.69
CA SER A 232 -9.63 3.99 -17.56
C SER A 232 -9.64 3.48 -19.01
N ILE A 233 -9.60 2.17 -19.24
CA ILE A 233 -9.69 1.63 -20.61
C ILE A 233 -11.09 1.84 -21.20
N ALA A 234 -12.15 1.64 -20.42
CA ALA A 234 -13.52 1.81 -20.89
C ALA A 234 -13.90 3.28 -21.15
N GLU A 235 -13.32 4.21 -20.40
CA GLU A 235 -13.59 5.65 -20.53
C GLU A 235 -12.72 6.34 -21.59
N PHE A 236 -11.45 5.96 -21.71
CA PHE A 236 -10.46 6.64 -22.56
C PHE A 236 -9.89 5.78 -23.69
N GLY A 237 -10.16 4.47 -23.70
CA GLY A 237 -9.50 3.52 -24.58
C GLY A 237 -8.08 3.14 -24.13
N PRO A 238 -7.53 2.04 -24.66
CA PRO A 238 -6.24 1.49 -24.20
C PRO A 238 -5.04 2.38 -24.56
N VAL A 239 -5.13 3.17 -25.63
CA VAL A 239 -4.03 4.03 -26.09
C VAL A 239 -3.92 5.31 -25.27
N GLU A 240 -5.03 5.99 -25.01
CA GLU A 240 -5.00 7.26 -24.25
C GLU A 240 -4.82 7.01 -22.75
N SER A 241 -5.46 5.97 -22.20
CA SER A 241 -5.28 5.61 -20.78
C SER A 241 -3.81 5.25 -20.44
N ALA A 242 -3.06 4.67 -21.37
CA ALA A 242 -1.64 4.36 -21.21
C ALA A 242 -0.73 5.61 -21.13
N LYS A 243 -1.18 6.77 -21.65
CA LYS A 243 -0.41 8.02 -21.64
C LYS A 243 -0.68 8.88 -20.40
N GLN A 244 -1.69 8.55 -19.62
CA GLN A 244 -2.11 9.34 -18.47
C GLN A 244 -1.19 9.10 -17.27
N ARG A 245 -0.63 10.18 -16.70
CA ARG A 245 0.21 10.10 -15.49
C ARG A 245 -0.58 9.71 -14.24
N TYR A 246 -1.87 10.06 -14.19
CA TYR A 246 -2.78 9.81 -13.08
C TYR A 246 -4.15 9.30 -13.56
N PRO A 247 -4.23 8.09 -14.15
CA PRO A 247 -5.44 7.62 -14.83
C PRO A 247 -6.69 7.59 -13.94
N ALA A 248 -6.54 7.21 -12.67
CA ALA A 248 -7.64 7.23 -11.70
C ALA A 248 -8.15 8.65 -11.38
N PHE A 249 -7.29 9.68 -11.47
CA PHE A 249 -7.70 11.07 -11.32
C PHE A 249 -8.41 11.59 -12.57
N GLU A 250 -8.00 11.14 -13.77
CA GLU A 250 -8.68 11.53 -15.00
C GLU A 250 -10.14 11.05 -15.04
N GLN A 251 -10.47 9.89 -14.45
CA GLN A 251 -11.86 9.44 -14.30
C GLN A 251 -12.72 10.43 -13.51
N TRP A 252 -12.15 11.07 -12.48
CA TRP A 252 -12.88 12.07 -11.70
C TRP A 252 -13.27 13.31 -12.52
N LYS A 253 -12.49 13.66 -13.53
CA LYS A 253 -12.79 14.80 -14.42
C LYS A 253 -13.95 14.52 -15.37
N LEU A 254 -14.33 13.25 -15.56
CA LEU A 254 -15.47 12.86 -16.39
C LEU A 254 -16.80 12.84 -15.62
N VAL A 255 -16.77 12.81 -14.29
CA VAL A 255 -17.98 12.73 -13.48
C VAL A 255 -18.72 14.07 -13.53
N ASN A 256 -19.85 14.09 -14.22
CA ASN A 256 -20.73 15.24 -14.31
C ASN A 256 -22.10 14.89 -13.72
N PHE A 257 -22.58 15.70 -12.76
CA PHE A 257 -23.87 15.49 -12.10
C PHE A 257 -24.84 16.62 -12.47
N ARG A 258 -25.59 16.43 -13.57
CA ARG A 258 -26.45 17.45 -14.21
C ARG A 258 -25.69 18.72 -14.62
N ASP A 259 -26.35 19.59 -15.37
CA ASP A 259 -25.81 20.81 -15.99
C ASP A 259 -25.26 21.88 -15.00
N ASN A 260 -25.16 21.59 -13.70
CA ASN A 260 -24.81 22.58 -12.65
C ASN A 260 -23.64 22.19 -11.74
N VAL A 261 -23.12 20.95 -11.80
CA VAL A 261 -22.00 20.50 -10.96
C VAL A 261 -20.94 19.79 -11.82
N GLU A 262 -20.01 20.59 -12.33
CA GLU A 262 -19.03 20.16 -13.35
C GLU A 262 -17.64 19.82 -12.78
N ARG A 263 -17.35 20.14 -11.51
CA ARG A 263 -16.04 19.87 -10.89
C ARG A 263 -16.17 19.13 -9.57
N LEU A 264 -16.25 17.80 -9.66
CA LEU A 264 -16.23 16.89 -8.52
C LEU A 264 -14.85 16.26 -8.28
N ASP A 265 -13.87 16.60 -9.12
CA ASP A 265 -12.49 16.13 -9.06
C ASP A 265 -11.76 16.50 -7.77
N PHE A 266 -12.17 17.57 -7.09
CA PHE A 266 -11.66 17.91 -5.76
C PHE A 266 -11.95 16.83 -4.70
N LEU A 267 -12.95 15.95 -4.89
CA LEU A 267 -13.24 14.85 -3.97
C LEU A 267 -12.13 13.79 -3.99
N SER A 268 -11.37 13.70 -5.08
CA SER A 268 -10.20 12.82 -5.18
C SER A 268 -9.08 13.26 -4.22
N ILE A 269 -8.98 14.56 -3.92
CA ILE A 269 -8.04 15.13 -2.94
C ILE A 269 -8.24 14.51 -1.56
N TYR A 270 -9.50 14.35 -1.15
CA TYR A 270 -9.81 13.67 0.11
C TYR A 270 -9.29 12.22 0.08
N GLN A 271 -9.58 11.46 -0.98
CA GLN A 271 -9.19 10.04 -1.07
C GLN A 271 -7.67 9.85 -1.01
N TRP A 272 -6.94 10.63 -1.80
CA TRP A 272 -5.49 10.46 -1.95
C TRP A 272 -4.76 10.99 -0.72
N SER A 273 -5.18 12.14 -0.19
CA SER A 273 -4.58 12.69 1.05
C SER A 273 -4.83 11.78 2.25
N ALA A 274 -6.03 11.19 2.37
CA ALA A 274 -6.34 10.25 3.44
C ALA A 274 -5.53 8.95 3.30
N GLY A 275 -5.43 8.39 2.08
CA GLY A 275 -4.60 7.22 1.82
C GLY A 275 -3.13 7.46 2.13
N ALA A 276 -2.57 8.60 1.69
CA ALA A 276 -1.19 8.99 1.95
C ALA A 276 -0.93 9.19 3.45
N PHE A 277 -1.85 9.86 4.15
CA PHE A 277 -1.80 10.05 5.60
C PHE A 277 -1.76 8.71 6.34
N ILE A 278 -2.67 7.77 6.03
CA ILE A 278 -2.74 6.46 6.70
C ILE A 278 -1.47 5.64 6.39
N ARG A 279 -1.01 5.65 5.14
CA ARG A 279 0.20 4.95 4.70
C ARG A 279 1.45 5.45 5.41
N VAL A 280 1.72 6.76 5.35
CA VAL A 280 2.92 7.37 5.93
C VAL A 280 2.92 7.25 7.45
N SER A 281 1.79 7.53 8.11
CA SER A 281 1.70 7.38 9.57
C SER A 281 1.90 5.94 10.03
N THR A 282 1.35 4.96 9.31
CA THR A 282 1.57 3.53 9.63
C THR A 282 3.06 3.17 9.47
N TYR A 283 3.71 3.66 8.43
CA TYR A 283 5.12 3.35 8.18
C TYR A 283 6.04 4.03 9.19
N TYR A 284 5.69 5.23 9.65
CA TYR A 284 6.36 5.88 10.78
C TYR A 284 6.29 5.05 12.06
N VAL A 285 5.11 4.51 12.41
CA VAL A 285 4.97 3.62 13.58
C VAL A 285 5.86 2.39 13.41
N LEU A 286 5.81 1.72 12.25
CA LEU A 286 6.66 0.55 11.98
C LEU A 286 8.16 0.89 12.05
N LEU A 287 8.59 2.02 11.49
CA LEU A 287 9.99 2.46 11.55
C LEU A 287 10.49 2.64 12.98
N ILE A 288 9.68 3.25 13.86
CA ILE A 288 10.04 3.43 15.27
C ILE A 288 10.07 2.08 16.01
N GLU A 289 9.11 1.19 15.76
CA GLU A 289 9.08 -0.16 16.36
C GLU A 289 10.29 -1.02 15.97
N LEU A 290 10.90 -0.74 14.82
CA LEU A 290 12.13 -1.41 14.39
C LEU A 290 13.38 -0.90 15.11
N LEU A 291 13.34 0.28 15.72
CA LEU A 291 14.46 0.85 16.46
C LEU A 291 14.43 0.40 17.94
N PRO A 292 15.58 0.11 18.57
CA PRO A 292 15.63 -0.34 19.97
C PRO A 292 15.48 0.84 20.96
N VAL A 293 14.41 1.63 20.82
CA VAL A 293 14.17 2.84 21.60
C VAL A 293 13.04 2.58 22.58
N LYS A 294 13.20 3.03 23.83
CA LYS A 294 12.21 2.82 24.91
C LYS A 294 11.68 4.13 25.52
N ARG A 295 12.35 5.24 25.22
CA ARG A 295 12.04 6.54 25.81
C ARG A 295 11.25 7.36 24.81
N GLN A 296 10.05 7.79 25.19
CA GLN A 296 9.17 8.58 24.35
C GLN A 296 9.84 9.84 23.78
N ARG A 297 10.63 10.57 24.59
CA ARG A 297 11.39 11.74 24.10
C ARG A 297 12.37 11.38 22.97
N THR A 298 12.97 10.20 23.00
CA THR A 298 13.89 9.75 21.95
C THR A 298 13.12 9.32 20.70
N GLU A 299 11.96 8.68 20.86
CA GLU A 299 11.05 8.38 19.73
C GLU A 299 10.59 9.66 19.04
N ASP A 300 10.17 10.67 19.82
CA ASP A 300 9.77 11.98 19.31
C ASP A 300 10.90 12.64 18.50
N LEU A 301 12.13 12.63 19.03
CA LEU A 301 13.30 13.18 18.34
C LEU A 301 13.64 12.41 17.05
N LEU A 302 13.50 11.09 17.06
CA LEU A 302 13.73 10.26 15.87
C LEU A 302 12.68 10.51 14.80
N LEU A 303 11.39 10.55 15.17
CA LEU A 303 10.31 10.89 14.26
C LEU A 303 10.48 12.30 13.67
N LEU A 304 10.94 13.26 14.48
CA LEU A 304 11.24 14.60 14.02
C LEU A 304 12.44 14.61 13.04
N GLY A 305 13.50 13.87 13.37
CA GLY A 305 14.66 13.69 12.48
C GLY A 305 14.29 13.03 11.16
N LEU A 306 13.45 11.99 11.19
CA LEU A 306 12.90 11.32 10.00
C LEU A 306 12.08 12.29 9.15
N THR A 307 11.23 13.10 9.79
CA THR A 307 10.44 14.13 9.11
C THR A 307 11.33 15.18 8.45
N GLY A 308 12.36 15.67 9.15
CA GLY A 308 13.34 16.61 8.58
C GLY A 308 14.13 16.01 7.42
N MET A 309 14.55 14.75 7.52
CA MET A 309 15.24 14.03 6.45
C MET A 309 14.34 13.87 5.22
N LEU A 310 13.08 13.47 5.41
CA LEU A 310 12.13 13.31 4.29
C LEU A 310 11.79 14.64 3.63
N LEU A 311 11.71 15.74 4.40
CA LEU A 311 11.57 17.08 3.85
C LEU A 311 12.77 17.47 2.99
N ALA A 312 13.98 17.22 3.47
CA ALA A 312 15.20 17.49 2.71
C ALA A 312 15.24 16.66 1.41
N LEU A 313 14.84 15.38 1.46
CA LEU A 313 14.74 14.54 0.27
C LEU A 313 13.66 15.04 -0.71
N CYS A 314 12.52 15.52 -0.22
CA CYS A 314 11.47 16.08 -1.08
C CYS A 314 11.88 17.39 -1.76
N ALA A 315 12.76 18.17 -1.12
CA ALA A 315 13.33 19.39 -1.68
C ALA A 315 14.28 19.12 -2.86
N VAL A 316 14.83 17.90 -2.97
CA VAL A 316 15.62 17.51 -4.14
C VAL A 316 14.72 17.49 -5.37
N HIS A 317 15.12 18.27 -6.39
CA HIS A 317 14.44 18.29 -7.66
C HIS A 317 14.68 16.96 -8.40
N TRP A 318 13.60 16.21 -8.60
CA TRP A 318 13.58 14.99 -9.39
C TRP A 318 12.46 15.17 -10.43
N PRO A 319 12.78 15.25 -11.73
CA PRO A 319 11.78 15.35 -12.78
C PRO A 319 10.76 14.20 -12.69
N ASP A 320 9.47 14.52 -12.76
CA ASP A 320 8.39 13.54 -12.55
C ASP A 320 8.47 12.35 -13.51
N VAL A 321 8.83 12.58 -14.78
CA VAL A 321 9.02 11.52 -15.78
C VAL A 321 10.12 10.54 -15.35
N LEU A 322 11.26 11.05 -14.88
CA LEU A 322 12.36 10.18 -14.40
C LEU A 322 11.99 9.44 -13.12
N PHE A 323 11.20 10.07 -12.26
CA PHE A 323 10.70 9.45 -11.03
C PHE A 323 9.74 8.30 -11.37
N TYR A 324 8.80 8.53 -12.28
CA TYR A 324 7.88 7.52 -12.78
C TYR A 324 8.61 6.35 -13.44
N GLU A 325 9.56 6.61 -14.34
CA GLU A 325 10.34 5.55 -14.99
C GLU A 325 11.15 4.73 -13.98
N TRP A 326 11.72 5.37 -12.97
CA TRP A 326 12.42 4.67 -11.89
C TRP A 326 11.46 3.83 -11.03
N LEU A 327 10.27 4.36 -10.74
CA LEU A 327 9.21 3.66 -10.00
C LEU A 327 8.80 2.37 -10.74
N LYS A 328 8.52 2.50 -12.04
CA LYS A 328 8.12 1.41 -12.94
C LYS A 328 9.23 0.37 -13.11
N THR A 329 10.45 0.81 -13.38
CA THR A 329 11.56 -0.07 -13.77
C THR A 329 12.22 -0.75 -12.58
N TRP A 330 12.39 -0.04 -11.46
CA TRP A 330 13.20 -0.50 -10.33
C TRP A 330 12.37 -0.78 -9.07
N TYR A 331 11.51 0.16 -8.68
CA TYR A 331 10.79 0.04 -7.40
C TYR A 331 9.75 -1.07 -7.41
N LEU A 332 8.89 -1.15 -8.44
CA LEU A 332 7.83 -2.15 -8.51
C LEU A 332 8.40 -3.59 -8.61
N PRO A 333 9.28 -3.93 -9.58
CA PRO A 333 9.90 -5.26 -9.62
C PRO A 333 10.76 -5.53 -8.36
N GLY A 334 11.49 -4.53 -7.87
CA GLY A 334 12.30 -4.64 -6.65
C GLY A 334 11.47 -4.93 -5.41
N SER A 335 10.27 -4.33 -5.30
CA SER A 335 9.30 -4.59 -4.23
C SER A 335 8.82 -6.05 -4.27
N LEU A 336 8.45 -6.56 -5.45
CA LEU A 336 8.05 -7.96 -5.62
C LEU A 336 9.15 -8.92 -5.16
N ILE A 337 10.37 -8.69 -5.65
CA ILE A 337 11.54 -9.52 -5.32
C ILE A 337 11.85 -9.42 -3.83
N GLY A 338 11.90 -8.22 -3.27
CA GLY A 338 12.22 -7.97 -1.86
C GLY A 338 11.24 -8.65 -0.91
N TRP A 339 9.94 -8.44 -1.11
CA TRP A 339 8.89 -9.06 -0.30
C TRP A 339 8.81 -10.58 -0.51
N GLY A 340 9.03 -11.05 -1.74
CA GLY A 340 9.10 -12.47 -2.08
C GLY A 340 10.25 -13.17 -1.34
N LEU A 341 11.47 -12.63 -1.45
CA LEU A 341 12.65 -13.14 -0.76
C LEU A 341 12.48 -13.11 0.76
N LEU A 342 11.91 -12.04 1.31
CA LEU A 342 11.60 -11.96 2.73
C LEU A 342 10.63 -13.08 3.15
N THR A 343 9.56 -13.30 2.38
CA THR A 343 8.58 -14.35 2.68
C THR A 343 9.24 -15.73 2.63
N LEU A 344 10.03 -16.02 1.60
CA LEU A 344 10.75 -17.29 1.46
C LEU A 344 11.74 -17.52 2.61
N LEU A 345 12.48 -16.49 3.02
CA LEU A 345 13.37 -16.56 4.18
C LEU A 345 12.60 -16.89 5.46
N LEU A 346 11.48 -16.20 5.70
CA LEU A 346 10.63 -16.43 6.87
C LEU A 346 10.05 -17.86 6.87
N LEU A 347 9.62 -18.37 5.72
CA LEU A 347 9.19 -19.76 5.57
C LEU A 347 10.32 -20.74 5.85
N GLY A 348 11.54 -20.48 5.35
CA GLY A 348 12.72 -21.26 5.69
C GLY A 348 12.93 -21.35 7.21
N ILE A 349 12.88 -20.20 7.90
CA ILE A 349 12.98 -20.16 9.37
C ILE A 349 11.86 -20.98 10.03
N VAL A 350 10.62 -20.92 9.52
CA VAL A 350 9.50 -21.72 10.02
C VAL A 350 9.74 -23.23 9.88
N LEU A 351 10.30 -23.67 8.75
CA LEU A 351 10.55 -25.09 8.46
C LEU A 351 11.68 -25.67 9.33
N PHE A 352 12.77 -24.92 9.52
CA PHE A 352 13.92 -25.38 10.30
C PHE A 352 13.78 -25.23 11.81
N THR A 353 12.73 -24.56 12.29
CA THR A 353 12.46 -24.44 13.72
C THR A 353 11.52 -25.53 14.21
N LYS A 354 12.06 -26.49 14.98
CA LYS A 354 11.25 -27.47 15.72
C LYS A 354 10.21 -26.73 16.55
N ARG A 355 8.97 -27.26 16.56
CA ARG A 355 7.87 -26.80 17.41
C ARG A 355 8.30 -26.96 18.86
N LYS A 356 8.95 -25.95 19.47
CA LYS A 356 9.17 -25.94 20.92
C LYS A 356 7.78 -26.02 21.52
N GLY A 357 7.46 -27.15 22.13
CA GLY A 357 6.15 -27.44 22.72
C GLY A 357 5.70 -26.23 23.53
N GLY A 358 4.52 -25.71 23.20
CA GLY A 358 3.94 -24.61 23.94
C GLY A 358 3.82 -25.04 25.39
N ARG A 359 4.46 -24.29 26.30
CA ARG A 359 3.94 -24.18 27.65
C ARG A 359 2.53 -23.61 27.49
N THR A 360 1.55 -24.50 27.61
CA THR A 360 0.13 -24.21 27.75
C THR A 360 -0.03 -23.10 28.78
N ARG A 361 -0.32 -21.89 28.32
CA ARG A 361 -1.22 -21.02 29.07
C ARG A 361 -2.59 -21.29 28.49
N ASP A 362 -3.30 -22.21 29.15
CA ASP A 362 -4.75 -22.33 29.03
C ASP A 362 -5.36 -20.94 29.20
N HIS A 363 -6.01 -20.46 28.15
CA HIS A 363 -7.23 -19.64 28.16
C HIS A 363 -7.43 -19.08 26.75
N ALA A 364 -8.10 -19.86 25.90
CA ALA A 364 -9.12 -19.40 24.94
C ALA A 364 -9.50 -20.59 24.06
N ARG A 365 -10.73 -21.06 24.24
CA ARG A 365 -11.35 -22.12 23.45
C ARG A 365 -11.34 -21.73 21.98
N LEU A 366 -10.90 -22.65 21.13
CA LEU A 366 -10.94 -22.56 19.68
C LEU A 366 -12.21 -23.26 19.20
N ASP A 367 -13.11 -22.49 18.60
CA ASP A 367 -14.03 -22.89 17.53
C ASP A 367 -13.98 -21.82 16.42
#